data_AF-A0A7Z9T9M7-F1
#
_entry.id   AF-A0A7Z9T9M7-F1
#
_cell.length_a   1.000
_cell.length_b   1.000
_cell.length_c   1.000
_cell.angle_alpha   90.00
_cell.angle_beta   90.00
_cell.angle_gamma   90.00
#
_symmetry.space_group_name_H-M   'P 1'
#
loop_
_entity.id
_entity.type
_entity.pdbx_description
1 polymer ?
#
loop_
_entity_poly.entity_id
_entity_poly.type
_entity_poly.pdbx_seq_one_letter_code
_entity_poly.pdbx_strand_id
1 'polypeptide(L)' 'MFVAILSGKNGLVVGIANKWSLAWAIAKAADEAGAQ' A
#
# COMPACT_ATOMS: atom_id res chain seq x y z
N MET A 1 -3.66 12.78 -18.06
CA MET A 1 -3.50 12.68 -16.59
C MET A 1 -3.45 11.20 -16.25
N PHE A 2 -2.34 10.68 -15.74
CA PHE A 2 -2.28 9.28 -15.30
C PHE A 2 -2.90 9.19 -13.90
N VAL A 3 -3.92 8.35 -13.75
CA VAL A 3 -4.51 8.01 -12.45
C VAL A 3 -3.73 6.83 -11.88
N ALA A 4 -3.34 6.91 -10.60
CA ALA A 4 -2.66 5.82 -9.92
C ALA A 4 -3.58 4.58 -9.86
N ILE A 5 -3.03 3.38 -10.09
CA ILE A 5 -3.80 2.16 -10.37
C ILE A 5 -4.77 1.79 -9.24
N LEU A 6 -4.43 2.11 -8.00
CA LEU A 6 -5.24 1.82 -6.81
C LEU A 6 -6.00 3.03 -6.26
N SER A 7 -6.04 4.14 -7.00
CA SER A 7 -6.76 5.35 -6.57
C SER A 7 -8.22 5.05 -6.19
N GLY A 8 -8.59 5.49 -4.98
CA GLY A 8 -9.94 5.31 -4.43
C GLY A 8 -10.24 3.89 -3.93
N LYS A 9 -9.23 3.04 -3.74
CA LYS A 9 -9.38 1.72 -3.09
C LYS A 9 -8.89 1.80 -1.64
N ASN A 10 -9.67 1.21 -0.74
CA ASN A 10 -9.30 1.06 0.66
C ASN A 10 -8.83 -0.37 0.92
N GLY A 11 -7.70 -0.55 1.60
CA GLY A 11 -7.09 -1.85 1.83
C GLY A 11 -6.65 -2.06 3.29
N LEU A 12 -6.77 -3.30 3.77
CA LEU A 12 -6.24 -3.70 5.07
C LEU A 12 -4.96 -4.53 4.86
N VAL A 13 -3.83 -4.06 5.37
CA VAL A 13 -2.58 -4.83 5.41
C VAL A 13 -2.31 -5.29 6.83
N VAL A 14 -2.15 -6.61 7.00
CA VAL A 14 -1.87 -7.24 8.29
C VAL A 14 -0.46 -7.82 8.33
N GLY A 15 0.10 -8.03 9.53
CA GLY A 15 1.41 -8.65 9.71
C GLY A 15 2.62 -7.71 9.58
N ILE A 16 2.42 -6.39 9.71
CA ILE A 16 3.51 -5.43 9.79
C ILE A 16 4.07 -5.43 11.22
N ALA A 17 5.30 -5.91 11.39
CA ALA A 17 6.00 -5.85 12.67
C ALA A 17 6.95 -4.65 12.76
N ASN A 18 7.54 -4.23 11.63
CA ASN A 18 8.42 -3.07 11.51
C ASN A 18 8.64 -2.73 10.02
N LYS A 19 9.47 -1.70 9.74
CA LYS A 19 9.78 -1.24 8.36
C LYS A 19 10.55 -2.25 7.50
N TRP A 20 11.05 -3.34 8.07
CA TRP A 20 11.74 -4.41 7.36
C TRP A 20 10.80 -5.60 7.05
N SER A 21 9.54 -5.56 7.51
CA SER A 21 8.55 -6.59 7.19
C SER A 21 8.20 -6.57 5.70
N LEU A 22 7.98 -7.75 5.11
CA LEU A 22 7.49 -7.84 3.73
C LEU A 22 6.12 -7.16 3.58
N ALA A 23 5.24 -7.31 4.58
CA ALA A 23 3.95 -6.62 4.62
C ALA A 23 4.09 -5.09 4.60
N TRP A 24 5.17 -4.53 5.17
CA TRP A 24 5.43 -3.10 5.12
C TRP A 24 5.78 -2.63 3.70
N ALA A 25 6.61 -3.41 2.99
CA ALA A 25 6.94 -3.10 1.59
C ALA A 25 5.70 -3.14 0.68
N ILE A 26 4.79 -4.10 0.91
CA ILE A 26 3.51 -4.20 0.19
C ILE A 26 2.62 -2.99 0.50
N ALA A 27 2.46 -2.63 1.78
CA ALA A 27 1.67 -1.48 2.19
C ALA A 27 2.19 -0.18 1.56
N LYS A 28 3.52 0.02 1.56
CA LYS A 28 4.14 1.19 0.95
C LYS A 28 3.91 1.27 -0.56
N ALA A 29 4.08 0.16 -1.28
CA ALA A 29 3.83 0.13 -2.71
C ALA A 29 2.35 0.37 -3.06
N ALA A 30 1.43 -0.09 -2.21
CA ALA A 30 -0.01 0.13 -2.39
C ALA A 30 -0.39 1.61 -2.18
N ASP A 31 0.16 2.24 -1.14
CA ASP A 31 0.01 3.68 -0.86
C ASP A 31 0.55 4.53 -2.02
N GLU A 32 1.76 4.22 -2.53
CA GLU A 32 2.34 4.87 -3.71
C GLU A 32 1.50 4.69 -4.99
N ALA A 33 0.74 3.59 -5.07
CA ALA A 33 -0.23 3.33 -6.14
C ALA A 33 -1.61 3.97 -5.90
N GLY A 34 -1.81 4.70 -4.79
CA GLY A 34 -2.99 5.50 -4.49
C GLY A 34 -4.06 4.81 -3.63
N ALA A 35 -3.72 3.69 -2.98
CA ALA A 35 -4.60 3.05 -1.99
C ALA A 35 -4.60 3.82 -0.65
N GLN A 36 -5.64 3.61 0.16
CA GLN A 36 -5.78 4.11 1.55
C GLN A 36 -5.96 2.98 2.55
#